data_AF-A0A848XHC9-F1
#
_entry.id   AF-A0A848XHC9-F1
#
_cell.length_a   1.000
_cell.length_b   1.000
_cell.length_c   1.000
_cell.angle_alpha   90.00
_cell.angle_beta   90.00
_cell.angle_gamma   90.00
#
_symmetry.space_group_name_H-M   'P 1'
#
loop_
_entity.id
_entity.type
_entity.pdbx_description
1 polymer ?
#
loop_
_entity_poly.entity_id
_entity_poly.type
_entity_poly.pdbx_seq_one_letter_code
_entity_poly.pdbx_strand_id
1 'polypeptide(L)'
;MIPPEPDQLFDRELSWIAFNGRVLQEARDPSVPLFERLAFLAIVSSNLDEFFRVRVAALRTLLRVGKKKLKKLGVSPQQLLQDIHAAVHSQQEAFGQTLRGEVLPALAAHGVELLDEGQVPESAQGWLAEYFDRELAPRLLVLELEGEDGAPFLEDRRTYLAVTLWGQNGATAEQPTTRVIRVPPELPRFVVLGEKDEDASEGGGSISPRSRKVMFIDDVIRFNLNRLFPEHLVDGAYAVKLSRDADLYLEDEFSGDLAVRIRKALAKRDTGLPSRFLYDPRTPYATVARLKERLGLADEDLMAGGRYHGLSDLRDFPDLGMDEHRYEPLQPLLHPGLDGESVLEQVRTGDHLLHLPYQSFEYVERFLNEAADDPAVEEIWASLYRVASDSVVARALIRGAKAGKTVTAVVEVQARFDEASNLAWADQMEAAGVRVIFTRVGLKMHAKLLLVGRREGPDLRRFAYIGTGNFNESTARFYTDLGLFTSRPYVCDEVRQVFSDLVSGEPSDAYEHLLVAPLGLRRGFEALVR
;
A
#
# COMPACT_ATOMS: atom_id res chain seq x y z
N MET A 1 27.17 -19.97 -19.95
CA MET A 1 25.84 -20.60 -19.87
C MET A 1 25.04 -20.15 -21.08
N ILE A 2 24.45 -21.08 -21.82
CA ILE A 2 23.46 -20.76 -22.83
C ILE A 2 22.25 -20.21 -22.06
N PRO A 3 21.73 -19.00 -22.37
CA PRO A 3 20.53 -18.51 -21.71
C PRO A 3 19.40 -19.52 -21.97
N PRO A 4 18.57 -19.85 -20.96
CA PRO A 4 17.44 -20.75 -21.15
C PRO A 4 16.55 -20.25 -22.28
N GLU A 5 16.02 -21.18 -23.08
CA GLU A 5 15.03 -20.83 -24.10
C GLU A 5 13.78 -20.23 -23.41
N PRO A 6 13.08 -19.27 -24.04
CA PRO A 6 11.96 -18.56 -23.40
C PRO A 6 10.84 -19.46 -22.87
N ASP A 7 10.69 -20.67 -23.41
CA ASP A 7 9.72 -21.69 -23.01
C ASP A 7 10.12 -22.45 -21.71
N GLN A 8 11.33 -22.23 -21.19
CA GLN A 8 11.85 -22.83 -19.96
C GLN A 8 11.72 -21.93 -18.73
N LEU A 9 11.23 -20.70 -18.90
CA LEU A 9 11.07 -19.72 -17.82
C LEU A 9 9.58 -19.43 -17.57
N PHE A 10 9.23 -19.23 -16.30
CA PHE A 10 7.90 -18.73 -15.95
C PHE A 10 7.76 -17.26 -16.32
N ASP A 11 6.60 -16.89 -16.84
CA ASP A 11 6.22 -15.49 -17.00
C ASP A 11 6.13 -14.80 -15.62
N ARG A 12 6.71 -13.61 -15.53
CA ARG A 12 6.86 -12.87 -14.26
C ARG A 12 5.51 -12.39 -13.72
N GLU A 13 4.60 -11.98 -14.59
CA GLU A 13 3.28 -11.48 -14.24
C GLU A 13 2.38 -12.62 -13.77
N LEU A 14 2.41 -13.76 -14.46
CA LEU A 14 1.70 -14.98 -14.02
C LEU A 14 2.27 -15.54 -12.72
N SER A 15 3.60 -15.55 -12.56
CA SER A 15 4.26 -15.94 -11.32
C SER A 15 3.86 -15.04 -10.15
N TRP A 16 3.69 -13.73 -10.38
CA TRP A 16 3.21 -12.80 -9.35
C TRP A 16 1.75 -13.09 -8.96
N ILE A 17 0.88 -13.43 -9.91
CA ILE A 17 -0.51 -13.82 -9.59
C ILE A 17 -0.54 -15.11 -8.76
N ALA A 18 0.34 -16.07 -9.08
CA ALA A 18 0.53 -17.28 -8.29
C ALA A 18 1.02 -16.98 -6.86
N PHE A 19 1.93 -16.02 -6.69
CA PHE A 19 2.33 -15.51 -5.36
C PHE A 19 1.13 -14.94 -4.60
N ASN A 20 0.29 -14.11 -5.23
CA ASN A 20 -0.91 -13.60 -4.56
C ASN A 20 -1.90 -14.74 -4.21
N GLY A 21 -1.88 -15.82 -4.99
CA GLY A 21 -2.59 -17.06 -4.71
C GLY A 21 -2.08 -17.78 -3.45
N ARG A 22 -0.79 -17.66 -3.11
CA ARG A 22 -0.25 -18.13 -1.83
C ARG A 22 -0.77 -17.29 -0.66
N VAL A 23 -0.90 -15.98 -0.83
CA VAL A 23 -1.52 -15.12 0.21
C VAL A 23 -2.99 -15.51 0.44
N LEU A 24 -3.73 -15.86 -0.62
CA LEU A 24 -5.10 -16.37 -0.49
C LEU A 24 -5.15 -17.73 0.23
N GLN A 25 -4.09 -18.54 0.17
CA GLN A 25 -4.04 -19.81 0.90
C GLN A 25 -4.00 -19.58 2.42
N GLU A 26 -3.34 -18.54 2.91
CA GLU A 26 -3.38 -18.18 4.35
C GLU A 26 -4.81 -17.83 4.80
N ALA A 27 -5.59 -17.15 3.96
CA ALA A 27 -7.01 -16.89 4.25
C ALA A 27 -7.90 -18.15 4.23
N ARG A 28 -7.42 -19.25 3.63
CA ARG A 28 -8.11 -20.54 3.52
C ARG A 28 -7.61 -21.56 4.53
N ASP A 29 -6.50 -21.28 5.19
CA ASP A 29 -5.90 -22.17 6.17
C ASP A 29 -6.73 -22.11 7.47
N PRO A 30 -7.31 -23.24 7.92
CA PRO A 30 -8.09 -23.27 9.16
C PRO A 30 -7.23 -23.10 10.43
N SER A 31 -5.89 -23.21 10.34
CA SER A 31 -4.98 -22.92 11.46
C SER A 31 -4.74 -21.43 11.67
N VAL A 32 -5.08 -20.59 10.70
CA VAL A 32 -5.00 -19.14 10.80
C VAL A 32 -6.24 -18.59 11.54
N PRO A 33 -6.07 -17.74 12.57
CA PRO A 33 -7.19 -17.18 13.31
C PRO A 33 -8.18 -16.39 12.42
N LEU A 34 -9.47 -16.36 12.76
CA LEU A 34 -10.52 -15.86 11.86
C LEU A 34 -10.33 -14.40 11.42
N PHE A 35 -9.94 -13.50 12.32
CA PHE A 35 -9.69 -12.10 11.94
C PHE A 35 -8.41 -11.95 11.11
N GLU A 36 -7.43 -12.83 11.30
CA GLU A 36 -6.23 -12.87 10.45
C GLU A 36 -6.57 -13.36 9.04
N ARG A 37 -7.51 -14.31 8.90
CA ARG A 37 -8.02 -14.74 7.58
C ARG A 37 -8.70 -13.58 6.84
N LEU A 38 -9.45 -12.71 7.53
CA LEU A 38 -9.97 -11.46 6.95
C LEU A 38 -8.83 -10.51 6.53
N ALA A 39 -7.80 -10.37 7.36
CA ALA A 39 -6.64 -9.54 7.04
C ALA A 39 -5.89 -10.07 5.81
N PHE A 40 -5.75 -11.40 5.64
CA PHE A 40 -5.17 -11.98 4.43
C PHE A 40 -6.02 -11.73 3.18
N LEU A 41 -7.36 -11.83 3.27
CA LEU A 41 -8.25 -11.41 2.17
C LEU A 41 -8.03 -9.93 1.82
N ALA A 42 -7.89 -9.07 2.83
CA ALA A 42 -7.56 -7.66 2.61
C ALA A 42 -6.23 -7.47 1.86
N ILE A 43 -5.19 -8.24 2.23
CA ILE A 43 -3.88 -8.23 1.56
C ILE A 43 -4.02 -8.70 0.11
N VAL A 44 -4.73 -9.81 -0.15
CA VAL A 44 -4.98 -10.32 -1.52
C VAL A 44 -5.62 -9.24 -2.39
N SER A 45 -6.64 -8.54 -1.87
CA SER A 45 -7.32 -7.46 -2.57
C SER A 45 -6.40 -6.26 -2.83
N SER A 46 -5.62 -5.85 -1.82
CA SER A 46 -4.68 -4.72 -1.94
C SER A 46 -3.59 -5.00 -2.97
N ASN A 47 -2.99 -6.20 -2.92
CA ASN A 47 -1.98 -6.64 -3.86
C ASN A 47 -2.51 -6.62 -5.30
N LEU A 48 -3.72 -7.15 -5.51
CA LEU A 48 -4.32 -7.22 -6.83
C LEU A 48 -4.60 -5.82 -7.40
N ASP A 49 -5.10 -4.90 -6.58
CA ASP A 49 -5.28 -3.50 -6.96
C ASP A 49 -3.95 -2.84 -7.39
N GLU A 50 -2.85 -3.10 -6.68
CA GLU A 50 -1.52 -2.63 -7.09
C GLU A 50 -1.06 -3.26 -8.41
N PHE A 51 -1.27 -4.56 -8.60
CA PHE A 51 -0.90 -5.27 -9.81
C PHE A 51 -1.58 -4.71 -11.05
N PHE A 52 -2.89 -4.42 -10.98
CA PHE A 52 -3.61 -3.80 -12.09
C PHE A 52 -3.06 -2.41 -12.42
N ARG A 53 -2.88 -1.59 -11.39
CA ARG A 53 -2.45 -0.20 -11.55
C ARG A 53 -1.03 -0.06 -12.09
N VAL A 54 -0.14 -0.99 -11.76
CA VAL A 54 1.27 -0.89 -12.14
C VAL A 54 1.58 -1.80 -13.33
N ARG A 55 1.26 -3.09 -13.24
CA ARG A 55 1.71 -4.08 -14.22
C ARG A 55 0.78 -4.18 -15.42
N VAL A 56 -0.53 -4.26 -15.19
CA VAL A 56 -1.51 -4.32 -16.29
C VAL A 56 -1.56 -3.00 -17.06
N ALA A 57 -1.49 -1.86 -16.37
CA ALA A 57 -1.36 -0.55 -17.01
C ALA A 57 -0.14 -0.48 -17.95
N ALA A 58 1.05 -0.90 -17.48
CA ALA A 58 2.25 -0.94 -18.32
C ALA A 58 2.09 -1.85 -19.56
N LEU A 59 1.47 -3.02 -19.42
CA LEU A 59 1.17 -3.92 -20.53
C LEU A 59 0.20 -3.30 -21.54
N ARG A 60 -0.82 -2.57 -21.07
CA ARG A 60 -1.77 -1.84 -21.94
C ARG A 60 -1.10 -0.71 -22.70
N THR A 61 -0.21 0.04 -22.06
CA THR A 61 0.61 1.06 -22.74
C THR A 61 1.44 0.43 -23.87
N LEU A 62 2.03 -0.76 -23.66
CA LEU A 62 2.78 -1.47 -24.71
C LEU A 62 1.90 -1.85 -25.92
N LEU A 63 0.63 -2.19 -25.72
CA LEU A 63 -0.31 -2.48 -26.81
C LEU A 63 -0.65 -1.25 -27.67
N ARG A 64 -0.58 -0.05 -27.08
CA ARG A 64 -0.78 1.23 -27.79
C ARG A 64 0.43 1.61 -28.65
N VAL A 65 1.58 0.95 -28.47
CA VAL A 65 2.80 1.17 -29.25
C VAL A 65 2.71 0.46 -30.62
N GLY A 66 3.22 1.09 -31.69
CA GLY A 66 3.13 0.55 -33.06
C GLY A 66 3.71 -0.87 -33.24
N LYS A 67 3.00 -1.69 -34.05
CA LYS A 67 3.26 -3.13 -34.32
C LYS A 67 4.72 -3.53 -34.59
N LYS A 68 5.56 -2.64 -35.12
CA LYS A 68 6.99 -2.90 -35.39
C LYS A 68 7.84 -3.02 -34.12
N LYS A 69 7.49 -2.31 -33.04
CA LYS A 69 8.19 -2.41 -31.73
C LYS A 69 7.77 -3.68 -30.98
N LEU A 70 6.49 -4.05 -31.05
CA LEU A 70 5.93 -5.28 -30.45
C LEU A 70 6.61 -6.56 -30.95
N LYS A 71 6.85 -6.69 -32.27
CA LYS A 71 7.53 -7.88 -32.84
C LYS A 71 8.96 -8.11 -32.33
N LYS A 72 9.63 -7.09 -31.78
CA LYS A 72 11.00 -7.23 -31.23
C LYS A 72 11.01 -7.79 -29.80
N LEU A 73 9.88 -7.81 -29.11
CA LEU A 73 9.80 -8.26 -27.71
C LEU A 73 9.73 -9.77 -27.56
N GLY A 74 9.43 -10.52 -28.63
CA GLY A 74 9.33 -11.99 -28.57
C GLY A 74 8.15 -12.54 -27.74
N VAL A 75 7.34 -11.66 -27.14
CA VAL A 75 6.14 -11.98 -26.37
C VAL A 75 4.92 -11.31 -27.00
N SER A 76 3.74 -11.92 -26.89
CA SER A 76 2.46 -11.30 -27.30
C SER A 76 1.79 -10.67 -26.07
N PRO A 77 1.83 -9.34 -25.87
CA PRO A 77 1.22 -8.72 -24.69
C PRO A 77 -0.29 -8.92 -24.64
N GLN A 78 -0.93 -9.12 -25.80
CA GLN A 78 -2.36 -9.42 -25.87
C GLN A 78 -2.66 -10.82 -25.31
N GLN A 79 -1.84 -11.83 -25.65
CA GLN A 79 -1.99 -13.16 -25.07
C GLN A 79 -1.73 -13.13 -23.56
N LEU A 80 -0.64 -12.47 -23.14
CA LEU A 80 -0.32 -12.34 -21.72
C LEU A 80 -1.44 -11.67 -20.93
N LEU A 81 -2.07 -10.62 -21.47
CA LEU A 81 -3.23 -9.98 -20.83
C LEU A 81 -4.43 -10.93 -20.73
N GLN A 82 -4.69 -11.75 -21.74
CA GLN A 82 -5.74 -12.78 -21.67
C GLN A 82 -5.43 -13.81 -20.58
N ASP A 83 -4.19 -14.29 -20.50
CA ASP A 83 -3.74 -15.26 -19.49
C ASP A 83 -3.83 -14.67 -18.07
N ILE A 84 -3.44 -13.39 -17.91
CA ILE A 84 -3.60 -12.63 -16.67
C ILE A 84 -5.07 -12.53 -16.29
N HIS A 85 -5.96 -12.15 -17.21
CA HIS A 85 -7.38 -12.01 -16.93
C HIS A 85 -8.00 -13.34 -16.49
N ALA A 86 -7.64 -14.45 -17.16
CA ALA A 86 -8.10 -15.78 -16.79
C ALA A 86 -7.61 -16.21 -15.39
N ALA A 87 -6.32 -16.00 -15.09
CA ALA A 87 -5.74 -16.31 -13.78
C ALA A 87 -6.34 -15.47 -12.65
N VAL A 88 -6.54 -14.17 -12.89
CA VAL A 88 -7.20 -13.27 -11.93
C VAL A 88 -8.65 -13.66 -11.70
N HIS A 89 -9.40 -14.01 -12.75
CA HIS A 89 -10.78 -14.42 -12.62
C HIS A 89 -10.91 -15.64 -11.71
N SER A 90 -10.10 -16.68 -11.95
CA SER A 90 -10.07 -17.87 -11.09
C SER A 90 -9.69 -17.53 -9.64
N GLN A 91 -8.72 -16.63 -9.43
CA GLN A 91 -8.36 -16.16 -8.08
C GLN A 91 -9.50 -15.39 -7.40
N GLN A 92 -10.27 -14.59 -8.14
CA GLN A 92 -11.42 -13.86 -7.61
C GLN A 92 -12.59 -14.77 -7.25
N GLU A 93 -12.84 -15.83 -8.02
CA GLU A 93 -13.81 -16.87 -7.66
C GLU A 93 -13.42 -17.57 -6.36
N ALA A 94 -12.15 -17.99 -6.26
CA ALA A 94 -11.62 -18.61 -5.05
C ALA A 94 -11.66 -17.66 -3.83
N PHE A 95 -11.36 -16.37 -4.04
CA PHE A 95 -11.51 -15.32 -3.02
C PHE A 95 -12.97 -15.24 -2.54
N GLY A 96 -13.92 -15.17 -3.48
CA GLY A 96 -15.34 -15.08 -3.17
C GLY A 96 -15.87 -16.30 -2.43
N GLN A 97 -15.42 -17.49 -2.81
CA GLN A 97 -15.74 -18.75 -2.12
C GLN A 97 -15.14 -18.77 -0.71
N THR A 98 -13.88 -18.33 -0.54
CA THR A 98 -13.22 -18.26 0.78
C THR A 98 -13.98 -17.32 1.70
N LEU A 99 -14.28 -16.10 1.24
CA LEU A 99 -14.98 -15.11 2.05
C LEU A 99 -16.40 -15.57 2.41
N ARG A 100 -17.24 -15.86 1.40
CA ARG A 100 -18.67 -16.14 1.61
C ARG A 100 -18.99 -17.57 2.04
N GLY A 101 -18.16 -18.52 1.65
CA GLY A 101 -18.36 -19.95 1.90
C GLY A 101 -17.63 -20.47 3.13
N GLU A 102 -16.59 -19.78 3.61
CA GLU A 102 -15.78 -20.26 4.74
C GLU A 102 -15.68 -19.23 5.87
N VAL A 103 -15.15 -18.03 5.59
CA VAL A 103 -14.82 -17.04 6.63
C VAL A 103 -16.06 -16.41 7.25
N LEU A 104 -17.01 -15.90 6.45
CA LEU A 104 -18.24 -15.30 6.99
C LEU A 104 -19.11 -16.32 7.76
N PRO A 105 -19.32 -17.57 7.27
CA PRO A 105 -20.00 -18.59 8.07
C PRO A 105 -19.29 -18.93 9.38
N ALA A 106 -17.95 -18.97 9.38
CA ALA A 106 -17.18 -19.23 10.60
C ALA A 106 -17.30 -18.08 11.61
N LEU A 107 -17.28 -16.82 11.15
CA LEU A 107 -17.54 -15.65 11.99
C LEU A 107 -18.95 -15.70 12.61
N ALA A 108 -19.96 -16.04 11.80
CA ALA A 108 -21.33 -16.17 12.28
C ALA A 108 -21.46 -17.26 13.35
N ALA A 109 -20.76 -18.39 13.20
CA ALA A 109 -20.72 -19.44 14.21
C ALA A 109 -20.08 -19.00 15.55
N HIS A 110 -19.25 -17.95 15.52
CA HIS A 110 -18.65 -17.31 16.71
C HIS A 110 -19.41 -16.03 17.13
N GLY A 111 -20.63 -15.82 16.62
CA GLY A 111 -21.49 -14.71 17.01
C GLY A 111 -21.12 -13.36 16.38
N VAL A 112 -20.45 -13.36 15.22
CA VAL A 112 -20.15 -12.15 14.44
C VAL A 112 -20.84 -12.25 13.08
N GLU A 113 -21.85 -11.41 12.86
CA GLU A 113 -22.66 -11.41 11.64
C GLU A 113 -22.38 -10.17 10.80
N LEU A 114 -21.97 -10.37 9.54
CA LEU A 114 -21.86 -9.28 8.56
C LEU A 114 -23.14 -9.20 7.75
N LEU A 115 -23.94 -8.17 7.99
CA LEU A 115 -25.27 -7.98 7.42
C LEU A 115 -25.24 -7.03 6.22
N ASP A 116 -26.13 -7.28 5.26
CA ASP A 116 -26.50 -6.32 4.22
C ASP A 116 -27.81 -5.57 4.53
N GLU A 117 -28.22 -4.63 3.68
CA GLU A 117 -29.43 -3.82 3.89
C GLU A 117 -30.72 -4.64 3.97
N GLY A 118 -30.76 -5.84 3.39
CA GLY A 118 -31.92 -6.73 3.43
C GLY A 118 -32.03 -7.53 4.73
N GLN A 119 -30.98 -7.51 5.56
CA GLN A 119 -30.86 -8.33 6.76
C GLN A 119 -30.89 -7.50 8.05
N VAL A 120 -31.14 -6.19 7.97
CA VAL A 120 -31.16 -5.29 9.14
C VAL A 120 -32.34 -5.63 10.05
N PRO A 121 -32.08 -6.06 11.31
CA PRO A 121 -33.15 -6.37 12.26
C PRO A 121 -33.97 -5.13 12.59
N GLU A 122 -35.28 -5.30 12.79
CA GLU A 122 -36.21 -4.21 13.11
C GLU A 122 -35.75 -3.37 14.33
N SER A 123 -35.21 -4.03 15.36
CA SER A 123 -34.68 -3.39 16.55
C SER A 123 -33.51 -2.43 16.29
N ALA A 124 -32.74 -2.65 15.22
CA ALA A 124 -31.58 -1.83 14.85
C ALA A 124 -31.90 -0.73 13.82
N GLN A 125 -33.05 -0.80 13.13
CA GLN A 125 -33.38 0.14 12.05
C GLN A 125 -33.46 1.60 12.54
N GLY A 126 -34.04 1.82 13.72
CA GLY A 126 -34.16 3.16 14.30
C GLY A 126 -32.79 3.77 14.63
N TRP A 127 -31.88 2.98 15.21
CA TRP A 127 -30.51 3.41 15.48
C TRP A 127 -29.74 3.68 14.18
N LEU A 128 -29.90 2.81 13.18
CA LEU A 128 -29.22 2.94 11.90
C LEU A 128 -29.67 4.20 11.13
N ALA A 129 -30.97 4.53 11.20
CA ALA A 129 -31.50 5.76 10.63
C ALA A 129 -30.94 7.01 11.34
N GLU A 130 -30.84 7.01 12.67
CA GLU A 130 -30.24 8.11 13.41
C GLU A 130 -28.75 8.27 13.09
N TYR A 131 -28.00 7.16 13.08
CA TYR A 131 -26.60 7.15 12.67
C TYR A 131 -26.43 7.70 11.24
N PHE A 132 -27.31 7.28 10.32
CA PHE A 132 -27.30 7.79 8.95
C PHE A 132 -27.50 9.31 8.92
N ASP A 133 -28.56 9.83 9.54
CA ASP A 133 -28.91 11.24 9.48
C ASP A 133 -27.86 12.13 10.16
N ARG A 134 -27.27 11.67 11.28
CA ARG A 134 -26.33 12.47 12.09
C ARG A 134 -24.88 12.36 11.63
N GLU A 135 -24.43 11.16 11.29
CA GLU A 135 -23.02 10.89 11.01
C GLU A 135 -22.75 10.69 9.51
N LEU A 136 -23.60 9.95 8.79
CA LEU A 136 -23.27 9.56 7.42
C LEU A 136 -23.71 10.60 6.38
N ALA A 137 -25.00 10.94 6.34
CA ALA A 137 -25.62 11.80 5.34
C ALA A 137 -24.92 13.16 5.18
N PRO A 138 -24.51 13.86 6.27
CA PRO A 138 -23.81 15.15 6.13
C PRO A 138 -22.44 15.07 5.44
N ARG A 139 -21.86 13.87 5.33
CA ARG A 139 -20.55 13.61 4.72
C ARG A 139 -20.65 12.97 3.34
N LEU A 140 -21.87 12.59 2.89
CA LEU A 140 -22.07 12.01 1.58
C LEU A 140 -21.92 13.08 0.48
N LEU A 141 -21.09 12.79 -0.51
CA LEU A 141 -21.03 13.55 -1.74
C LEU A 141 -21.88 12.85 -2.80
N VAL A 142 -23.00 13.46 -3.17
CA VAL A 142 -23.90 12.97 -4.21
C VAL A 142 -23.64 13.76 -5.48
N LEU A 143 -23.22 13.06 -6.54
CA LEU A 143 -22.90 13.65 -7.83
C LEU A 143 -23.95 13.25 -8.87
N GLU A 144 -24.32 14.17 -9.74
CA GLU A 144 -25.18 13.89 -10.88
C GLU A 144 -24.33 13.43 -12.07
N LEU A 145 -24.69 12.29 -12.68
CA LEU A 145 -23.97 11.78 -13.85
C LEU A 145 -24.25 12.61 -15.11
N GLU A 146 -25.48 13.11 -15.23
CA GLU A 146 -25.99 13.86 -16.38
C GLU A 146 -26.08 15.38 -16.12
N GLY A 147 -25.18 15.94 -15.31
CA GLY A 147 -25.25 17.35 -14.89
C GLY A 147 -25.01 18.33 -16.04
N GLU A 148 -25.52 19.56 -15.89
CA GLU A 148 -25.36 20.63 -16.90
C GLU A 148 -23.89 20.97 -17.19
N ASP A 149 -23.02 20.85 -16.17
CA ASP A 149 -21.57 21.09 -16.27
C ASP A 149 -20.76 19.90 -16.82
N GLY A 150 -21.45 18.82 -17.24
CA GLY A 150 -20.84 17.59 -17.75
C GLY A 150 -20.73 16.48 -16.70
N ALA A 151 -20.04 15.39 -17.08
CA ALA A 151 -19.91 14.21 -16.22
C ALA A 151 -19.05 14.51 -14.98
N PRO A 152 -19.38 13.93 -13.82
CA PRO A 152 -18.66 14.18 -12.59
C PRO A 152 -17.26 13.58 -12.63
N PHE A 153 -16.32 14.26 -12.00
CA PHE A 153 -14.98 13.71 -11.79
C PHE A 153 -15.00 12.67 -10.66
N LEU A 154 -14.71 11.41 -11.00
CA LEU A 154 -14.50 10.34 -10.03
C LEU A 154 -13.03 10.27 -9.63
N GLU A 155 -12.79 10.42 -8.32
CA GLU A 155 -11.49 10.32 -7.67
C GLU A 155 -10.92 8.90 -7.80
N ASP A 156 -9.60 8.83 -7.97
CA ASP A 156 -8.88 7.57 -8.03
C ASP A 156 -9.05 6.77 -6.72
N ARG A 157 -9.19 5.45 -6.84
CA ARG A 157 -9.32 4.47 -5.74
C ARG A 157 -10.57 4.59 -4.86
N ARG A 158 -11.43 5.57 -5.05
CA ARG A 158 -12.64 5.74 -4.25
C ARG A 158 -13.75 4.80 -4.73
N THR A 159 -14.50 4.28 -3.76
CA THR A 159 -15.71 3.49 -4.03
C THR A 159 -16.89 4.44 -4.13
N TYR A 160 -17.73 4.21 -5.13
CA TYR A 160 -18.97 4.94 -5.34
C TYR A 160 -20.14 3.97 -5.47
N LEU A 161 -21.34 4.46 -5.19
CA LEU A 161 -22.60 3.78 -5.50
C LEU A 161 -23.29 4.51 -6.66
N ALA A 162 -23.43 3.82 -7.80
CA ALA A 162 -24.26 4.28 -8.91
C ALA A 162 -25.71 3.93 -8.60
N VAL A 163 -26.52 4.97 -8.38
CA VAL A 163 -27.94 4.87 -8.01
C VAL A 163 -28.79 5.27 -9.21
N THR A 164 -29.72 4.40 -9.59
CA THR A 164 -30.69 4.68 -10.65
C THR A 164 -31.99 5.18 -10.03
N LEU A 165 -32.45 6.36 -10.44
CA LEU A 165 -33.61 7.04 -9.89
C LEU A 165 -34.67 7.25 -10.97
N TRP A 166 -35.94 7.03 -10.62
CA TRP A 166 -37.10 7.35 -11.43
C TRP A 166 -37.93 8.45 -10.78
N GLY A 167 -38.58 9.30 -11.57
CA GLY A 167 -39.55 10.29 -11.07
C GLY A 167 -40.76 9.62 -10.38
N GLN A 168 -41.44 10.35 -9.50
CA GLN A 168 -42.56 9.82 -8.68
C GLN A 168 -43.72 9.23 -9.50
N ASN A 169 -43.92 9.68 -10.74
CA ASN A 169 -44.98 9.18 -11.62
C ASN A 169 -44.66 7.83 -12.29
N GLY A 170 -43.56 7.18 -11.89
CA GLY A 170 -43.15 5.84 -12.34
C GLY A 170 -42.49 5.83 -13.72
N ALA A 171 -42.04 4.64 -14.14
CA ALA A 171 -41.31 4.36 -15.39
C ALA A 171 -42.04 4.71 -16.70
N THR A 172 -43.24 5.29 -16.63
CA THR A 172 -44.15 5.50 -17.76
C THR A 172 -44.04 6.87 -18.43
N ALA A 173 -43.19 7.80 -17.97
CA ALA A 173 -43.07 9.13 -18.61
C ALA A 173 -41.67 9.79 -18.64
N GLU A 174 -40.72 9.40 -17.80
CA GLU A 174 -39.40 10.06 -17.73
C GLU A 174 -38.24 9.06 -17.86
N GLN A 175 -37.13 9.50 -18.47
CA GLN A 175 -35.90 8.68 -18.49
C GLN A 175 -35.31 8.62 -17.07
N PRO A 176 -34.80 7.45 -16.64
CA PRO A 176 -34.18 7.33 -15.33
C PRO A 176 -32.89 8.16 -15.30
N THR A 177 -32.69 8.89 -14.21
CA THR A 177 -31.45 9.63 -13.97
C THR A 177 -30.48 8.78 -13.14
N THR A 178 -29.18 9.05 -13.30
CA THR A 178 -28.15 8.35 -12.54
C THR A 178 -27.48 9.32 -11.56
N ARG A 179 -27.44 8.95 -10.29
CA ARG A 179 -26.62 9.61 -9.27
C ARG A 179 -25.45 8.72 -8.90
N VAL A 180 -24.32 9.33 -8.54
CA VAL A 180 -23.14 8.63 -8.08
C VAL A 180 -22.80 9.15 -6.69
N ILE A 181 -22.94 8.29 -5.67
CA ILE A 181 -22.68 8.65 -4.28
C ILE A 181 -21.26 8.22 -3.93
N ARG A 182 -20.40 9.14 -3.52
CA ARG A 182 -19.07 8.80 -2.99
C ARG A 182 -19.23 8.20 -1.61
N VAL A 183 -18.67 7.01 -1.41
CA VAL A 183 -18.55 6.46 -0.06
C VAL A 183 -17.47 7.24 0.69
N PRO A 184 -17.77 7.85 1.85
CA PRO A 184 -16.86 8.78 2.54
C PRO A 184 -15.66 8.03 3.12
N PRO A 185 -14.42 8.32 2.66
CA PRO A 185 -13.23 7.63 3.15
C PRO A 185 -12.84 7.95 4.60
N GLU A 186 -13.29 9.08 5.11
CA GLU A 186 -13.00 9.58 6.45
C GLU A 186 -13.77 8.84 7.55
N LEU A 187 -14.78 8.06 7.18
CA LEU A 187 -15.56 7.24 8.12
C LEU A 187 -15.07 5.79 8.11
N PRO A 188 -15.19 5.07 9.25
CA PRO A 188 -14.92 3.64 9.30
C PRO A 188 -15.71 2.88 8.23
N ARG A 189 -15.04 1.96 7.52
CA ARG A 189 -15.67 1.15 6.47
C ARG A 189 -16.81 0.29 7.01
N PHE A 190 -16.70 -0.13 8.27
CA PHE A 190 -17.64 -1.00 8.95
C PHE A 190 -18.34 -0.25 10.06
N VAL A 191 -19.65 -0.48 10.18
CA VAL A 191 -20.49 0.04 11.25
C VAL A 191 -20.93 -1.14 12.10
N VAL A 192 -20.58 -1.10 13.39
CA VAL A 192 -21.12 -2.05 14.37
C VAL A 192 -22.49 -1.52 14.79
N LEU A 193 -23.53 -2.32 14.61
CA LEU A 193 -24.90 -1.94 14.95
C LEU A 193 -25.05 -1.83 16.47
N GLY A 194 -25.50 -0.67 16.94
CA GLY A 194 -25.91 -0.50 18.33
C GLY A 194 -27.25 -1.21 18.56
N GLU A 195 -27.27 -2.26 19.36
CA GLU A 195 -28.53 -2.80 19.87
C GLU A 195 -29.04 -1.87 20.98
N LYS A 196 -30.32 -1.50 20.94
CA LYS A 196 -30.99 -0.96 22.13
C LYS A 196 -31.05 -2.09 23.14
N ASP A 197 -30.42 -1.91 24.30
CA ASP A 197 -30.51 -2.84 25.42
C ASP A 197 -31.95 -2.91 25.94
N GLU A 198 -32.75 -3.82 25.39
CA GLU A 198 -34.07 -4.15 25.95
C GLU A 198 -33.97 -5.28 27.00
N ASP A 199 -32.85 -6.02 27.05
CA ASP A 199 -32.67 -7.19 27.94
C ASP A 199 -31.66 -7.01 29.09
N ALA A 200 -31.37 -5.77 29.50
CA ALA A 200 -30.70 -5.50 30.79
C ALA A 200 -31.70 -5.51 31.97
N SER A 201 -32.80 -6.26 31.86
CA SER A 201 -33.75 -6.46 32.95
C SER A 201 -33.54 -7.84 33.60
N GLU A 202 -33.41 -7.79 34.92
CA GLU A 202 -33.11 -8.85 35.89
C GLU A 202 -33.74 -10.22 35.57
N GLY A 203 -32.89 -11.22 35.30
CA GLY A 203 -33.34 -12.62 35.24
C GLY A 203 -32.20 -13.59 34.95
N GLY A 204 -31.74 -14.30 35.98
CA GLY A 204 -30.70 -15.32 35.85
C GLY A 204 -31.08 -16.44 34.86
N GLY A 205 -30.42 -16.44 33.72
CA GLY A 205 -30.47 -17.49 32.70
C GLY A 205 -29.33 -17.25 31.72
N SER A 206 -28.55 -18.30 31.45
CA SER A 206 -27.36 -18.33 30.58
C SER A 206 -27.30 -17.21 29.52
N ILE A 207 -26.38 -16.25 29.72
CA ILE A 207 -26.08 -15.17 28.77
C ILE A 207 -25.63 -15.81 27.46
N SER A 208 -26.48 -15.80 26.42
CA SER A 208 -25.99 -16.01 25.05
C SER A 208 -24.95 -14.94 24.77
N PRO A 209 -23.77 -15.27 24.21
CA PRO A 209 -22.83 -14.25 23.78
C PRO A 209 -23.56 -13.29 22.83
N ARG A 210 -23.54 -11.99 23.14
CA ARG A 210 -24.13 -10.93 22.30
C ARG A 210 -23.70 -11.16 20.85
N SER A 211 -24.66 -11.41 19.94
CA SER A 211 -24.35 -11.44 18.50
C SER A 211 -23.92 -10.03 18.09
N ARG A 212 -22.72 -9.92 17.55
CA ARG A 212 -22.13 -8.66 17.09
C ARG A 212 -22.47 -8.52 15.62
N LYS A 213 -23.36 -7.57 15.31
CA LYS A 213 -23.79 -7.31 13.94
C LYS A 213 -22.98 -6.16 13.35
N VAL A 214 -22.35 -6.41 12.21
CA VAL A 214 -21.50 -5.47 11.50
C VAL A 214 -22.09 -5.24 10.11
N MET A 215 -22.02 -4.03 9.60
CA MET A 215 -22.43 -3.70 8.23
C MET A 215 -21.32 -2.96 7.49
N PHE A 216 -21.22 -3.16 6.18
CA PHE A 216 -20.50 -2.22 5.33
C PHE A 216 -21.24 -0.89 5.29
N ILE A 217 -20.49 0.22 5.30
CA ILE A 217 -21.06 1.56 5.14
C ILE A 217 -21.85 1.71 3.83
N ASP A 218 -21.50 0.96 2.77
CA ASP A 218 -22.25 0.93 1.51
C ASP A 218 -23.69 0.46 1.75
N ASP A 219 -23.87 -0.57 2.57
CA ASP A 219 -25.19 -1.13 2.83
C ASP A 219 -25.97 -0.24 3.81
N VAL A 220 -25.29 0.47 4.71
CA VAL A 220 -25.91 1.56 5.48
C VAL A 220 -26.45 2.66 4.55
N ILE A 221 -25.70 3.03 3.50
CA ILE A 221 -26.19 3.97 2.48
C ILE A 221 -27.36 3.34 1.72
N ARG A 222 -27.24 2.09 1.25
CA ARG A 222 -28.31 1.39 0.50
C ARG A 222 -29.62 1.33 1.28
N PHE A 223 -29.55 0.96 2.55
CA PHE A 223 -30.71 0.90 3.44
C PHE A 223 -31.44 2.25 3.54
N ASN A 224 -30.69 3.36 3.51
CA ASN A 224 -31.22 4.71 3.71
C ASN A 224 -31.41 5.50 2.40
N LEU A 225 -31.33 4.88 1.21
CA LEU A 225 -31.48 5.61 -0.06
C LEU A 225 -32.82 6.33 -0.21
N ASN A 226 -33.90 5.75 0.31
CA ASN A 226 -35.22 6.39 0.30
C ASN A 226 -35.27 7.65 1.18
N ARG A 227 -34.42 7.74 2.21
CA ARG A 227 -34.26 8.96 3.02
C ARG A 227 -33.46 10.02 2.27
N LEU A 228 -32.46 9.59 1.50
CA LEU A 228 -31.61 10.48 0.70
C LEU A 228 -32.33 11.03 -0.55
N PHE A 229 -33.24 10.24 -1.13
CA PHE A 229 -34.02 10.60 -2.32
C PHE A 229 -35.53 10.40 -2.09
N PRO A 230 -36.17 11.16 -1.17
CA PRO A 230 -37.59 10.97 -0.83
C PRO A 230 -38.52 11.24 -2.01
N GLU A 231 -38.09 12.08 -2.96
CA GLU A 231 -38.87 12.44 -4.14
C GLU A 231 -38.67 11.50 -5.34
N HIS A 232 -38.00 10.36 -5.17
CA HIS A 232 -37.69 9.45 -6.28
C HIS A 232 -37.99 8.00 -5.92
N LEU A 233 -38.30 7.21 -6.94
CA LEU A 233 -38.28 5.75 -6.84
C LEU A 233 -36.86 5.26 -7.11
N VAL A 234 -36.24 4.66 -6.10
CA VAL A 234 -34.90 4.09 -6.18
C VAL A 234 -34.99 2.68 -6.80
N ASP A 235 -34.42 2.50 -7.99
CA ASP A 235 -34.38 1.20 -8.68
C ASP A 235 -33.28 0.28 -8.13
N GLY A 236 -32.12 0.85 -7.83
CA GLY A 236 -31.02 0.12 -7.25
C GLY A 236 -29.76 0.96 -7.09
N ALA A 237 -28.82 0.46 -6.29
CA ALA A 237 -27.55 1.10 -6.00
C ALA A 237 -26.39 0.10 -6.08
N TYR A 238 -25.52 0.34 -7.05
CA TYR A 238 -24.51 -0.63 -7.48
C TYR A 238 -23.11 -0.05 -7.27
N ALA A 239 -22.21 -0.85 -6.70
CA ALA A 239 -20.86 -0.38 -6.45
C ALA A 239 -20.10 -0.20 -7.76
N VAL A 240 -19.42 0.93 -7.89
CA VAL A 240 -18.49 1.23 -8.99
C VAL A 240 -17.20 1.84 -8.45
N LYS A 241 -16.08 1.59 -9.12
CA LYS A 241 -14.76 2.11 -8.73
C LYS A 241 -13.93 2.40 -9.98
N LEU A 242 -13.48 3.64 -10.12
CA LEU A 242 -12.56 4.04 -11.18
C LEU A 242 -11.12 4.02 -10.65
N SER A 243 -10.22 3.41 -11.41
CA SER A 243 -8.77 3.45 -11.17
C SER A 243 -8.12 4.21 -12.33
N ARG A 244 -7.18 5.12 -12.04
CA ARG A 244 -6.46 5.91 -13.03
C ARG A 244 -4.98 5.52 -13.10
N ASP A 245 -4.39 5.67 -14.27
CA ASP A 245 -2.97 5.39 -14.49
C ASP A 245 -2.09 6.32 -13.66
N ALA A 246 -1.10 5.77 -12.96
CA ALA A 246 -0.19 6.54 -12.12
C ALA A 246 1.07 7.05 -12.87
N ASP A 247 1.35 6.56 -14.08
CA ASP A 247 2.71 6.57 -14.66
C ASP A 247 2.91 7.51 -15.87
N LEU A 248 1.96 8.38 -16.23
CA LEU A 248 1.98 9.03 -17.56
C LEU A 248 2.80 10.34 -17.73
N TYR A 249 3.67 10.76 -16.81
CA TYR A 249 4.32 12.09 -16.93
C TYR A 249 5.85 12.17 -16.83
N LEU A 250 6.59 11.06 -16.85
CA LEU A 250 8.07 11.13 -16.79
C LEU A 250 8.79 10.95 -18.13
N GLU A 251 8.08 10.58 -19.20
CA GLU A 251 8.72 10.18 -20.46
C GLU A 251 9.01 11.33 -21.45
N ASP A 252 8.36 12.50 -21.36
CA ASP A 252 8.46 13.51 -22.43
C ASP A 252 9.37 14.73 -22.17
N GLU A 253 9.98 14.87 -20.99
CA GLU A 253 10.92 15.99 -20.70
C GLU A 253 12.24 15.47 -20.12
N PHE A 254 13.14 15.01 -21.00
CA PHE A 254 14.45 14.44 -20.63
C PHE A 254 15.53 15.46 -20.19
N SER A 255 15.18 16.71 -19.88
CA SER A 255 16.14 17.71 -19.38
C SER A 255 15.60 18.46 -18.14
N GLY A 256 16.41 18.53 -17.07
CA GLY A 256 16.12 19.33 -15.86
C GLY A 256 16.29 18.60 -14.52
N ASP A 257 16.18 19.35 -13.41
CA ASP A 257 16.25 18.87 -12.02
C ASP A 257 15.09 17.90 -11.68
N LEU A 258 15.44 16.71 -11.21
CA LEU A 258 14.51 15.62 -10.89
C LEU A 258 13.48 16.03 -9.82
N ALA A 259 13.88 16.77 -8.79
CA ALA A 259 12.98 17.17 -7.71
C ALA A 259 11.88 18.12 -8.22
N VAL A 260 12.24 19.07 -9.08
CA VAL A 260 11.30 20.00 -9.71
C VAL A 260 10.30 19.28 -10.62
N ARG A 261 10.76 18.27 -11.37
CA ARG A 261 9.90 17.47 -12.25
C ARG A 261 8.88 16.64 -11.47
N ILE A 262 9.29 16.01 -10.39
CA ILE A 262 8.41 15.21 -9.53
C ILE A 262 7.34 16.08 -8.89
N ARG A 263 7.68 17.29 -8.40
CA ARG A 263 6.68 18.25 -7.89
C ARG A 263 5.60 18.58 -8.93
N LYS A 264 5.99 18.81 -10.19
CA LYS A 264 5.05 19.08 -11.29
C LYS A 264 4.19 17.86 -11.65
N ALA A 265 4.75 16.66 -11.63
CA ALA A 265 4.03 15.43 -11.93
C ALA A 265 3.02 15.07 -10.83
N LEU A 266 3.37 15.27 -9.56
CA LEU A 266 2.48 15.07 -8.41
C LEU A 266 1.21 15.93 -8.53
N ALA A 267 1.34 17.18 -8.99
CA ALA A 267 0.19 18.06 -9.20
C ALA A 267 -0.77 17.61 -10.32
N LYS A 268 -0.34 16.71 -11.22
CA LYS A 268 -1.14 16.19 -12.35
C LYS A 268 -1.64 14.76 -12.13
N ARG A 269 -1.29 14.13 -11.01
CA ARG A 269 -1.58 12.71 -10.75
C ARG A 269 -3.08 12.40 -10.67
N ASP A 270 -3.87 13.34 -10.19
CA ASP A 270 -5.32 13.16 -10.04
C ASP A 270 -6.07 13.21 -11.39
N THR A 271 -5.46 13.72 -12.47
CA THR A 271 -6.11 13.86 -13.78
C THR A 271 -5.71 12.80 -14.82
N GLY A 272 -5.07 11.70 -14.37
CA GLY A 272 -4.64 10.60 -15.24
C GLY A 272 -5.77 9.92 -16.02
N LEU A 273 -5.41 9.25 -17.13
CA LEU A 273 -6.36 8.51 -17.94
C LEU A 273 -6.97 7.34 -17.14
N PRO A 274 -8.27 7.03 -17.37
CA PRO A 274 -8.89 5.81 -16.88
C PRO A 274 -8.05 4.58 -17.26
N SER A 275 -7.79 3.75 -16.25
CA SER A 275 -7.06 2.49 -16.41
C SER A 275 -7.97 1.28 -16.18
N ARG A 276 -8.98 1.40 -15.31
CA ARG A 276 -9.91 0.32 -14.97
C ARG A 276 -11.16 0.90 -14.33
N PHE A 277 -12.32 0.46 -14.78
CA PHE A 277 -13.61 0.77 -14.19
C PHE A 277 -14.28 -0.52 -13.72
N LEU A 278 -14.28 -0.73 -12.41
CA LEU A 278 -14.95 -1.85 -11.76
C LEU A 278 -16.42 -1.54 -11.55
N TYR A 279 -17.30 -2.49 -11.86
CA TYR A 279 -18.74 -2.37 -11.61
C TYR A 279 -19.33 -3.68 -11.07
N ASP A 280 -20.36 -3.58 -10.22
CA ASP A 280 -21.13 -4.73 -9.75
C ASP A 280 -21.86 -5.41 -10.93
N PRO A 281 -21.70 -6.73 -11.18
CA PRO A 281 -22.40 -7.45 -12.25
C PRO A 281 -23.92 -7.31 -12.24
N ARG A 282 -24.52 -6.98 -11.08
CA ARG A 282 -25.97 -6.74 -10.95
C ARG A 282 -26.39 -5.38 -11.50
N THR A 283 -25.44 -4.50 -11.80
CA THR A 283 -25.73 -3.19 -12.41
C THR A 283 -26.44 -3.40 -13.75
N PRO A 284 -27.62 -2.77 -13.98
CA PRO A 284 -28.30 -2.85 -15.25
C PRO A 284 -27.40 -2.42 -16.41
N TYR A 285 -27.44 -3.15 -17.52
CA TYR A 285 -26.61 -2.86 -18.71
C TYR A 285 -26.76 -1.41 -19.19
N ALA A 286 -27.98 -0.86 -19.13
CA ALA A 286 -28.25 0.53 -19.48
C ALA A 286 -27.46 1.52 -18.59
N THR A 287 -27.37 1.25 -17.28
CA THR A 287 -26.60 2.07 -16.33
C THR A 287 -25.10 1.96 -16.59
N VAL A 288 -24.59 0.75 -16.88
CA VAL A 288 -23.17 0.56 -17.26
C VAL A 288 -22.84 1.31 -18.55
N ALA A 289 -23.71 1.23 -19.57
CA ALA A 289 -23.55 1.94 -20.83
C ALA A 289 -23.53 3.47 -20.62
N ARG A 290 -24.43 4.01 -19.78
CA ARG A 290 -24.42 5.43 -19.40
C ARG A 290 -23.13 5.85 -18.71
N LEU A 291 -22.68 5.08 -17.72
CA LEU A 291 -21.42 5.35 -17.01
C LEU A 291 -20.23 5.32 -17.98
N LYS A 292 -20.18 4.33 -18.87
CA LYS A 292 -19.14 4.19 -19.90
C LYS A 292 -19.08 5.42 -20.80
N GLU A 293 -20.21 5.83 -21.36
CA GLU A 293 -20.31 6.98 -22.27
C GLU A 293 -19.92 8.28 -21.56
N ARG A 294 -20.54 8.55 -20.41
CA ARG A 294 -20.37 9.81 -19.68
C ARG A 294 -18.96 9.97 -19.12
N LEU A 295 -18.34 8.89 -18.66
CA LEU A 295 -16.98 8.92 -18.10
C LEU A 295 -15.88 8.75 -19.18
N GLY A 296 -16.25 8.59 -20.45
CA GLY A 296 -15.30 8.44 -21.56
C GLY A 296 -14.48 7.15 -21.51
N LEU A 297 -15.11 6.04 -21.11
CA LEU A 297 -14.45 4.74 -20.91
C LEU A 297 -14.50 3.89 -22.18
N ALA A 298 -13.44 3.14 -22.46
CA ALA A 298 -13.41 2.12 -23.49
C ALA A 298 -13.96 0.77 -22.96
N ASP A 299 -14.34 -0.15 -23.85
CA ASP A 299 -14.77 -1.50 -23.45
C ASP A 299 -13.68 -2.25 -22.68
N GLU A 300 -12.41 -2.01 -23.03
CA GLU A 300 -11.26 -2.61 -22.35
C GLU A 300 -11.07 -2.10 -20.91
N ASP A 301 -11.64 -0.95 -20.56
CA ASP A 301 -11.56 -0.39 -19.21
C ASP A 301 -12.59 -1.04 -18.26
N LEU A 302 -13.69 -1.58 -18.81
CA LEU A 302 -14.78 -2.16 -18.03
C LEU A 302 -14.41 -3.53 -17.47
N MET A 303 -14.58 -3.71 -16.17
CA MET A 303 -14.35 -4.99 -15.50
C MET A 303 -15.44 -5.24 -14.47
N ALA A 304 -16.07 -6.42 -14.55
CA ALA A 304 -17.02 -6.84 -13.53
C ALA A 304 -16.26 -7.16 -12.22
N GLY A 305 -16.73 -6.63 -11.10
CA GLY A 305 -16.21 -6.89 -9.76
C GLY A 305 -17.39 -7.10 -8.80
N GLY A 306 -17.21 -7.87 -7.72
CA GLY A 306 -18.33 -8.23 -6.84
C GLY A 306 -19.11 -7.04 -6.26
N ARG A 307 -20.16 -7.34 -5.47
CA ARG A 307 -21.02 -6.35 -4.80
C ARG A 307 -20.26 -5.24 -4.05
N TYR A 308 -19.14 -5.59 -3.44
CA TYR A 308 -18.29 -4.70 -2.67
C TYR A 308 -16.96 -4.52 -3.38
N HIS A 309 -16.58 -3.25 -3.60
CA HIS A 309 -15.24 -2.89 -4.03
C HIS A 309 -14.43 -2.39 -2.82
N GLY A 310 -13.11 -2.34 -2.96
CA GLY A 310 -12.24 -1.91 -1.87
C GLY A 310 -12.18 -2.92 -0.73
N LEU A 311 -12.14 -4.22 -1.04
CA LEU A 311 -12.02 -5.26 -0.01
C LEU A 311 -10.64 -5.28 0.69
N SER A 312 -9.71 -4.41 0.29
CA SER A 312 -8.55 -4.02 1.11
C SER A 312 -8.96 -3.49 2.48
N ASP A 313 -10.17 -2.94 2.59
CA ASP A 313 -10.67 -2.34 3.81
C ASP A 313 -11.04 -3.42 4.84
N LEU A 314 -11.13 -4.71 4.46
CA LEU A 314 -11.30 -5.83 5.41
C LEU A 314 -10.19 -5.87 6.49
N ARG A 315 -9.05 -5.21 6.25
CA ARG A 315 -8.00 -5.02 7.26
C ARG A 315 -8.50 -4.23 8.46
N ASP A 316 -9.41 -3.29 8.23
CA ASP A 316 -9.96 -2.39 9.24
C ASP A 316 -11.27 -2.93 9.81
N PHE A 317 -11.49 -4.26 9.71
CA PHE A 317 -12.62 -4.92 10.37
C PHE A 317 -12.60 -4.60 11.87
N PRO A 318 -13.74 -4.22 12.47
CA PRO A 318 -13.77 -3.63 13.79
C PRO A 318 -13.19 -4.57 14.84
N ASP A 319 -12.53 -3.99 15.84
CA ASP A 319 -12.14 -4.76 17.00
C ASP A 319 -13.35 -5.04 17.88
N LEU A 320 -13.63 -6.34 18.05
CA LEU A 320 -14.81 -6.84 18.74
C LEU A 320 -14.46 -7.40 20.13
N GLY A 321 -13.20 -7.29 20.55
CA GLY A 321 -12.69 -7.86 21.80
C GLY A 321 -12.71 -9.40 21.79
N MET A 322 -12.32 -9.99 20.66
CA MET A 322 -12.21 -11.45 20.48
C MET A 322 -10.76 -11.80 20.10
N ASP A 323 -9.86 -11.61 21.05
CA ASP A 323 -8.41 -11.78 20.86
C ASP A 323 -8.03 -13.22 20.52
N GLU A 324 -8.87 -14.21 20.88
CA GLU A 324 -8.73 -15.61 20.49
C GLU A 324 -8.81 -15.84 18.97
N HIS A 325 -9.29 -14.85 18.21
CA HIS A 325 -9.36 -14.87 16.74
C HIS A 325 -8.28 -14.03 16.07
N ARG A 326 -7.25 -13.60 16.82
CA ARG A 326 -6.07 -12.89 16.33
C ARG A 326 -4.80 -13.69 16.62
N TYR A 327 -3.70 -13.35 15.96
CA TYR A 327 -2.40 -13.84 16.39
C TYR A 327 -2.03 -13.26 17.75
N GLU A 328 -1.39 -14.08 18.59
CA GLU A 328 -0.79 -13.57 19.83
C GLU A 328 0.29 -12.54 19.49
N PRO A 329 0.25 -11.32 20.06
CA PRO A 329 1.26 -10.32 19.80
C PRO A 329 2.65 -10.79 20.24
N LEU A 330 3.55 -10.97 19.28
CA LEU A 330 4.94 -11.31 19.56
C LEU A 330 5.73 -10.05 19.94
N GLN A 331 6.13 -9.96 21.21
CA GLN A 331 7.00 -8.88 21.68
C GLN A 331 8.42 -9.04 21.11
N PRO A 332 9.02 -7.99 20.53
CA PRO A 332 10.40 -8.06 20.05
C PRO A 332 11.37 -8.44 21.17
N LEU A 333 12.27 -9.36 20.87
CA LEU A 333 13.33 -9.82 21.75
C LEU A 333 14.43 -8.76 21.85
N LEU A 334 15.07 -8.72 23.02
CA LEU A 334 16.28 -7.94 23.21
C LEU A 334 17.45 -8.58 22.45
N HIS A 335 18.32 -7.76 21.87
CA HIS A 335 19.52 -8.25 21.20
C HIS A 335 20.62 -8.44 22.24
N PRO A 336 21.17 -9.67 22.43
CA PRO A 336 22.06 -9.98 23.55
C PRO A 336 23.35 -9.14 23.57
N GLY A 337 23.78 -8.66 22.42
CA GLY A 337 24.96 -7.82 22.26
C GLY A 337 24.70 -6.31 22.12
N LEU A 338 23.44 -5.85 22.03
CA LEU A 338 23.10 -4.43 21.78
C LEU A 338 22.25 -3.79 22.90
N ASP A 339 21.94 -4.54 23.96
CA ASP A 339 21.09 -4.09 25.08
C ASP A 339 21.87 -3.32 26.17
N GLY A 340 23.07 -2.82 25.86
CA GLY A 340 23.90 -2.07 26.80
C GLY A 340 23.54 -0.58 26.81
N GLU A 341 24.30 0.23 27.53
CA GLU A 341 24.07 1.68 27.58
C GLU A 341 24.31 2.37 26.22
N SER A 342 25.36 1.96 25.49
CA SER A 342 25.71 2.51 24.17
C SER A 342 25.78 1.44 23.10
N VAL A 343 24.96 1.59 22.07
CA VAL A 343 24.98 0.77 20.86
C VAL A 343 26.30 0.98 20.09
N LEU A 344 26.81 2.21 20.02
CA LEU A 344 28.09 2.49 19.34
C LEU A 344 29.26 1.72 19.97
N GLU A 345 29.38 1.75 21.31
CA GLU A 345 30.43 1.00 22.01
C GLU A 345 30.27 -0.51 21.82
N GLN A 346 29.04 -1.02 21.78
CA GLN A 346 28.80 -2.43 21.55
C GLN A 346 29.20 -2.87 20.14
N VAL A 347 28.89 -2.08 19.12
CA VAL A 347 29.33 -2.31 17.73
C VAL A 347 30.85 -2.19 17.59
N ARG A 348 31.51 -1.41 18.45
CA ARG A 348 32.98 -1.35 18.52
C ARG A 348 33.60 -2.69 18.92
N THR A 349 32.92 -3.48 19.75
CA THR A 349 33.44 -4.75 20.27
C THR A 349 33.29 -5.93 19.32
N GLY A 350 32.35 -5.87 18.37
CA GLY A 350 32.09 -6.95 17.42
C GLY A 350 30.92 -6.64 16.49
N ASP A 351 30.71 -7.51 15.50
CA ASP A 351 29.57 -7.39 14.60
C ASP A 351 28.29 -7.89 15.27
N HIS A 352 27.17 -7.23 14.99
CA HIS A 352 25.86 -7.61 15.51
C HIS A 352 24.87 -7.71 14.36
N LEU A 353 24.13 -8.82 14.29
CA LEU A 353 23.12 -9.05 13.28
C LEU A 353 21.73 -8.91 13.92
N LEU A 354 21.05 -7.84 13.55
CA LEU A 354 19.66 -7.58 13.92
C LEU A 354 18.72 -8.35 13.00
N HIS A 355 17.74 -9.05 13.56
CA HIS A 355 16.69 -9.74 12.84
C HIS A 355 15.31 -9.17 13.19
N LEU A 356 14.76 -8.36 12.29
CA LEU A 356 13.41 -7.80 12.38
C LEU A 356 12.39 -8.83 11.87
N PRO A 357 11.15 -8.87 12.37
CA PRO A 357 10.62 -8.12 13.51
C PRO A 357 10.93 -8.77 14.87
N TYR A 358 11.66 -9.89 14.89
CA TYR A 358 11.94 -10.66 16.11
C TYR A 358 12.75 -9.88 17.13
N GLN A 359 13.51 -8.87 16.71
CA GLN A 359 14.23 -7.92 17.54
C GLN A 359 13.77 -6.50 17.21
N SER A 360 13.95 -5.57 18.15
CA SER A 360 13.45 -4.20 18.00
C SER A 360 14.23 -3.39 16.95
N PHE A 361 13.51 -2.60 16.13
CA PHE A 361 14.12 -1.60 15.25
C PHE A 361 14.77 -0.44 16.05
N GLU A 362 14.41 -0.29 17.32
CA GLU A 362 14.92 0.73 18.23
C GLU A 362 16.46 0.74 18.33
N TYR A 363 17.14 -0.39 18.12
CA TYR A 363 18.62 -0.40 18.10
C TYR A 363 19.20 0.47 16.98
N VAL A 364 18.54 0.54 15.83
CA VAL A 364 18.93 1.42 14.71
C VAL A 364 18.70 2.88 15.08
N GLU A 365 17.60 3.17 15.77
CA GLU A 365 17.27 4.52 16.24
C GLU A 365 18.24 4.98 17.31
N ARG A 366 18.53 4.14 18.31
CA ARG A 366 19.51 4.39 19.35
C ARG A 366 20.90 4.64 18.78
N PHE A 367 21.36 3.79 17.84
CA PHE A 367 22.62 4.00 17.14
C PHE A 367 22.72 5.39 16.49
N LEU A 368 21.68 5.83 15.79
CA LEU A 368 21.64 7.14 15.15
C LEU A 368 21.52 8.30 16.15
N ASN A 369 20.73 8.12 17.20
CA ASN A 369 20.56 9.14 18.24
C ASN A 369 21.87 9.34 19.01
N GLU A 370 22.53 8.27 19.42
CA GLU A 370 23.88 8.31 20.02
C GLU A 370 24.87 9.00 19.07
N ALA A 371 24.87 8.63 17.79
CA ALA A 371 25.75 9.26 16.81
C ALA A 371 25.47 10.76 16.60
N ALA A 372 24.21 11.18 16.66
CA ALA A 372 23.82 12.58 16.54
C ALA A 372 24.24 13.42 17.76
N ASP A 373 24.28 12.82 18.94
CA ASP A 373 24.55 13.51 20.21
C ASP A 373 26.01 13.42 20.66
N ASP A 374 26.76 12.39 20.24
CA ASP A 374 28.18 12.21 20.60
C ASP A 374 29.06 13.35 20.03
N PRO A 375 29.78 14.13 20.87
CA PRO A 375 30.63 15.21 20.40
C PRO A 375 31.86 14.74 19.61
N ALA A 376 32.26 13.48 19.74
CA ALA A 376 33.38 12.89 19.00
C ALA A 376 32.96 12.43 17.59
N VAL A 377 31.67 12.37 17.26
CA VAL A 377 31.22 12.05 15.91
C VAL A 377 31.38 13.25 14.98
N GLU A 378 32.08 13.04 13.87
CA GLU A 378 32.41 14.09 12.89
C GLU A 378 31.54 13.99 11.62
N GLU A 379 31.21 12.77 11.18
CA GLU A 379 30.42 12.53 9.96
C GLU A 379 29.31 11.49 10.16
N ILE A 380 28.15 11.74 9.52
CA ILE A 380 27.03 10.81 9.45
C ILE A 380 26.54 10.74 8.00
N TRP A 381 26.44 9.53 7.47
CA TRP A 381 25.89 9.25 6.15
C TRP A 381 24.68 8.32 6.25
N ALA A 382 23.64 8.61 5.47
CA ALA A 382 22.44 7.78 5.43
C ALA A 382 21.88 7.68 4.01
N SER A 383 21.35 6.50 3.68
CA SER A 383 20.64 6.26 2.42
C SER A 383 19.14 6.12 2.67
N LEU A 384 18.35 7.07 2.18
CA LEU A 384 16.91 7.16 2.44
C LEU A 384 16.12 6.78 1.18
N TYR A 385 15.59 5.55 1.14
CA TYR A 385 14.77 5.07 0.03
C TYR A 385 13.31 5.56 0.14
N ARG A 386 12.73 5.43 1.33
CA ARG A 386 11.37 5.85 1.69
C ARG A 386 11.41 6.44 3.08
N VAL A 387 11.04 7.70 3.21
CA VAL A 387 11.01 8.40 4.49
C VAL A 387 9.56 8.42 4.97
N ALA A 388 9.30 7.72 6.08
CA ALA A 388 8.00 7.78 6.75
C ALA A 388 7.65 9.24 7.06
N SER A 389 6.35 9.58 7.05
CA SER A 389 5.89 10.94 7.38
C SER A 389 6.39 11.39 8.75
N ASP A 390 6.57 10.46 9.69
CA ASP A 390 7.25 10.67 10.95
C ASP A 390 8.57 9.86 11.04
N SER A 391 9.61 10.30 10.33
CA SER A 391 10.89 9.58 10.29
C SER A 391 11.81 9.96 11.45
N VAL A 392 12.01 9.02 12.38
CA VAL A 392 13.01 9.13 13.46
C VAL A 392 14.41 9.32 12.89
N VAL A 393 14.74 8.63 11.79
CA VAL A 393 16.04 8.76 11.11
C VAL A 393 16.25 10.18 10.59
N ALA A 394 15.28 10.76 9.89
CA ALA A 394 15.42 12.13 9.36
C ALA A 394 15.59 13.15 10.49
N ARG A 395 14.86 12.99 11.60
CA ARG A 395 15.02 13.83 12.79
C ARG A 395 16.41 13.72 13.41
N ALA A 396 16.95 12.50 13.54
CA ALA A 396 18.29 12.28 14.06
C ALA A 396 19.37 12.94 13.19
N LEU A 397 19.24 12.84 11.86
CA LEU A 397 20.15 13.51 10.91
C LEU A 397 20.10 15.04 11.05
N ILE A 398 18.89 15.62 11.17
CA ILE A 398 18.69 17.05 11.42
C ILE A 398 19.37 17.48 12.73
N ARG A 399 19.22 16.70 13.80
CA ARG A 399 19.88 17.00 15.09
C ARG A 399 21.40 16.94 14.96
N GLY A 400 21.94 15.92 14.29
CA GLY A 400 23.37 15.80 14.05
C GLY A 400 23.96 17.00 13.29
N ALA A 401 23.27 17.47 12.24
CA ALA A 401 23.68 18.65 11.48
C ALA A 401 23.66 19.91 12.33
N LYS A 402 22.60 20.11 13.13
CA LYS A 402 22.51 21.24 14.09
C LYS A 402 23.57 21.18 15.18
N ALA A 403 24.05 19.99 15.53
CA ALA A 403 25.16 19.78 16.45
C ALA A 403 26.54 20.02 15.80
N GLY A 404 26.61 20.46 14.54
CA GLY A 404 27.84 20.80 13.84
C GLY A 404 28.52 19.63 13.12
N LYS A 405 27.87 18.47 13.04
CA LYS A 405 28.40 17.27 12.36
C LYS A 405 28.23 17.40 10.85
N THR A 406 29.14 16.79 10.08
CA THR A 406 28.99 16.71 8.62
C THR A 406 27.99 15.60 8.28
N VAL A 407 26.74 15.98 8.03
CA VAL A 407 25.67 15.03 7.73
C VAL A 407 25.35 15.03 6.24
N THR A 408 25.37 13.85 5.61
CA THR A 408 24.98 13.68 4.20
C THR A 408 23.88 12.62 4.08
N ALA A 409 22.80 12.96 3.38
CA ALA A 409 21.67 12.06 3.14
C ALA A 409 21.48 11.86 1.64
N VAL A 410 21.56 10.61 1.16
CA VAL A 410 21.22 10.27 -0.22
C VAL A 410 19.74 9.86 -0.26
N VAL A 411 18.90 10.63 -0.93
CA VAL A 411 17.44 10.45 -0.96
C VAL A 411 16.99 9.94 -2.33
N GLU A 412 16.27 8.81 -2.34
CA GLU A 412 15.61 8.28 -3.52
C GLU A 412 14.25 8.94 -3.72
N VAL A 413 14.10 9.74 -4.78
CA VAL A 413 12.84 10.47 -5.06
C VAL A 413 11.94 9.70 -6.03
N GLN A 414 12.45 8.67 -6.70
CA GLN A 414 11.68 7.80 -7.61
C GLN A 414 11.07 6.58 -6.89
N ALA A 415 11.06 6.60 -5.55
CA ALA A 415 10.33 5.63 -4.75
C ALA A 415 8.83 5.87 -4.90
N ARG A 416 8.15 4.92 -5.53
CA ARG A 416 6.74 5.03 -5.90
C ARG A 416 5.87 5.25 -4.66
N PHE A 417 5.00 6.25 -4.72
CA PHE A 417 3.95 6.62 -3.75
C PHE A 417 4.40 7.40 -2.51
N ASP A 418 5.70 7.58 -2.31
CA ASP A 418 6.27 8.31 -1.17
C ASP A 418 6.95 9.62 -1.59
N GLU A 419 6.79 10.04 -2.85
CA GLU A 419 7.56 11.14 -3.44
C GLU A 419 7.33 12.46 -2.70
N ALA A 420 6.08 12.73 -2.31
CA ALA A 420 5.73 13.95 -1.56
C ALA A 420 6.37 13.98 -0.17
N SER A 421 6.38 12.85 0.55
CA SER A 421 7.00 12.73 1.87
C SER A 421 8.52 12.87 1.77
N ASN A 422 9.15 12.20 0.81
CA ASN A 422 10.58 12.27 0.58
C ASN A 422 11.04 13.70 0.25
N LEU A 423 10.28 14.43 -0.58
CA LEU A 423 10.56 15.84 -0.89
C LEU A 423 10.42 16.74 0.34
N ALA A 424 9.34 16.58 1.12
CA ALA A 424 9.13 17.40 2.31
C ALA A 424 10.24 17.19 3.37
N TRP A 425 10.70 15.96 3.55
CA TRP A 425 11.83 15.66 4.44
C TRP A 425 13.16 16.17 3.89
N ALA A 426 13.38 16.08 2.58
CA ALA A 426 14.57 16.64 1.96
C ALA A 426 14.67 18.15 2.21
N ASP A 427 13.58 18.90 1.98
CA ASP A 427 13.52 20.34 2.20
C ASP A 427 13.83 20.69 3.68
N GLN A 428 13.29 19.92 4.64
CA GLN A 428 13.57 20.11 6.07
C GLN A 428 15.02 19.79 6.46
N MET A 429 15.60 18.73 5.88
CA MET A 429 16.99 18.34 6.12
C MET A 429 17.96 19.38 5.57
N GLU A 430 17.76 19.86 4.34
CA GLU A 430 18.57 20.93 3.74
C GLU A 430 18.53 22.20 4.58
N ALA A 431 17.33 22.61 5.03
CA ALA A 431 17.17 23.79 5.88
C ALA A 431 17.92 23.67 7.23
N ALA A 432 18.18 22.46 7.70
CA ALA A 432 18.95 22.19 8.92
C ALA A 432 20.46 22.03 8.69
N GLY A 433 20.95 22.13 7.45
CA GLY A 433 22.37 22.01 7.11
C GLY A 433 22.81 20.59 6.73
N VAL A 434 21.89 19.64 6.56
CA VAL A 434 22.20 18.33 5.98
C VAL A 434 22.48 18.48 4.50
N ARG A 435 23.57 17.87 4.00
CA ARG A 435 23.83 17.76 2.57
C ARG A 435 22.91 16.70 1.97
N VAL A 436 21.80 17.12 1.37
CA VAL A 436 20.88 16.20 0.69
C VAL A 436 21.34 15.99 -0.76
N ILE A 437 21.35 14.74 -1.20
CA ILE A 437 21.76 14.33 -2.55
C ILE A 437 20.66 13.45 -3.13
N PHE A 438 20.10 13.86 -4.25
CA PHE A 438 19.11 13.07 -4.97
C PHE A 438 19.77 12.09 -5.92
N THR A 439 19.21 10.89 -6.03
CA THR A 439 19.68 9.88 -6.98
C THR A 439 19.51 10.36 -8.43
N ARG A 440 20.45 9.97 -9.29
CA ARG A 440 20.44 10.35 -10.71
C ARG A 440 19.33 9.60 -11.47
N VAL A 441 18.80 10.23 -12.51
CA VAL A 441 17.82 9.59 -13.40
C VAL A 441 18.39 8.30 -13.99
N GLY A 442 17.65 7.20 -13.87
CA GLY A 442 18.05 5.89 -14.36
C GLY A 442 18.85 5.05 -13.35
N LEU A 443 19.26 5.63 -12.21
CA LEU A 443 19.90 4.91 -11.12
C LEU A 443 19.05 5.02 -9.86
N LYS A 444 18.44 3.91 -9.45
CA LYS A 444 17.70 3.84 -8.19
C LYS A 444 18.59 3.30 -7.09
N MET A 445 18.64 4.00 -5.96
CA MET A 445 19.35 3.51 -4.77
C MET A 445 18.39 2.66 -3.95
N HIS A 446 18.66 1.37 -3.81
CA HIS A 446 17.87 0.45 -2.99
C HIS A 446 18.62 -0.03 -1.74
N ALA A 447 19.90 0.31 -1.58
CA ALA A 447 20.68 -0.07 -0.40
C ALA A 447 20.15 0.67 0.85
N LYS A 448 20.29 0.07 2.03
CA LYS A 448 19.95 0.71 3.31
C LYS A 448 21.17 0.73 4.20
N LEU A 449 21.90 1.81 4.06
CA LEU A 449 23.21 2.02 4.64
C LEU A 449 23.15 3.19 5.61
N LEU A 450 23.77 3.01 6.77
CA LEU A 450 24.22 4.10 7.62
C LEU A 450 25.73 4.00 7.79
N LEU A 451 26.39 5.14 7.91
CA LEU A 451 27.80 5.20 8.26
C LEU A 451 28.02 6.36 9.24
N VAL A 452 28.71 6.08 10.33
CA VAL A 452 29.07 7.06 11.36
C VAL A 452 30.58 7.07 11.50
N GLY A 453 31.20 8.24 11.33
CA GLY A 453 32.62 8.46 11.58
C GLY A 453 32.83 9.17 12.90
N ARG A 454 33.51 8.50 13.84
CA ARG A 454 33.80 8.99 15.20
C ARG A 454 35.31 9.13 15.40
N ARG A 455 35.74 10.27 15.90
CA ARG A 455 37.12 10.55 16.26
C ARG A 455 37.49 9.79 17.54
N GLU A 456 38.45 8.88 17.44
CA GLU A 456 39.01 8.13 18.57
C GLU A 456 40.53 8.39 18.62
N GLY A 457 40.92 9.45 19.35
CA GLY A 457 42.31 9.91 19.37
C GLY A 457 42.73 10.48 18.00
N PRO A 458 43.81 9.98 17.36
CA PRO A 458 44.20 10.43 16.03
C PRO A 458 43.32 9.85 14.90
N ASP A 459 42.68 8.71 15.15
CA ASP A 459 42.00 7.92 14.11
C ASP A 459 40.53 8.29 13.98
N LEU A 460 40.01 8.23 12.76
CA LEU A 460 38.57 8.32 12.49
C LEU A 460 38.03 6.90 12.34
N ARG A 461 37.44 6.36 13.41
CA ARG A 461 36.80 5.03 13.38
C ARG A 461 35.43 5.15 12.72
N ARG A 462 35.10 4.19 11.86
CA ARG A 462 33.81 4.13 11.18
C ARG A 462 32.96 2.97 11.69
N PHE A 463 31.68 3.23 11.81
CA PHE A 463 30.64 2.26 12.17
C PHE A 463 29.60 2.24 11.05
N ALA A 464 29.24 1.07 10.55
CA ALA A 464 28.27 0.91 9.48
C ALA A 464 27.07 0.09 9.93
N TYR A 465 25.91 0.43 9.38
CA TYR A 465 24.72 -0.43 9.38
C TYR A 465 24.37 -0.79 7.93
N ILE A 466 24.14 -2.08 7.65
CA ILE A 466 23.75 -2.60 6.33
C ILE A 466 22.45 -3.39 6.48
N GLY A 467 21.35 -2.82 6.00
CA GLY A 467 20.01 -3.40 6.09
C GLY A 467 19.49 -3.97 4.78
N THR A 468 18.69 -5.03 4.85
CA THR A 468 17.85 -5.51 3.74
C THR A 468 16.57 -4.66 3.61
N GLY A 469 16.06 -4.18 4.75
CA GLY A 469 14.82 -3.42 4.90
C GLY A 469 14.98 -1.91 4.94
N ASN A 470 13.89 -1.18 4.73
CA ASN A 470 13.85 0.28 4.81
C ASN A 470 13.99 0.79 6.25
N PHE A 471 14.45 2.03 6.41
CA PHE A 471 14.45 2.74 7.70
C PHE A 471 13.05 3.24 8.07
N ASN A 472 12.13 2.31 8.37
CA ASN A 472 10.77 2.64 8.74
C ASN A 472 10.28 1.70 9.86
N GLU A 473 10.08 2.28 11.04
CA GLU A 473 9.69 1.59 12.27
C GLU A 473 8.38 0.81 12.10
N SER A 474 7.38 1.40 11.44
CA SER A 474 6.10 0.73 11.21
C SER A 474 6.29 -0.55 10.40
N THR A 475 7.07 -0.49 9.31
CA THR A 475 7.34 -1.62 8.43
C THR A 475 8.22 -2.68 9.10
N ALA A 476 9.14 -2.27 9.96
CA ALA A 476 10.03 -3.17 10.69
C ALA A 476 9.28 -4.11 11.67
N ARG A 477 8.03 -3.78 12.03
CA ARG A 477 7.18 -4.63 12.88
C ARG A 477 6.53 -5.81 12.15
N PHE A 478 6.50 -5.78 10.81
CA PHE A 478 5.81 -6.81 10.02
C PHE A 478 6.62 -7.38 8.85
N TYR A 479 7.68 -6.70 8.38
CA TYR A 479 8.63 -7.31 7.45
C TYR A 479 9.75 -8.02 8.18
N THR A 480 10.14 -9.16 7.62
CA THR A 480 11.34 -9.89 8.04
C THR A 480 12.55 -9.32 7.33
N ASP A 481 13.42 -8.65 8.08
CA ASP A 481 14.61 -8.00 7.56
C ASP A 481 15.84 -8.28 8.43
N LEU A 482 17.01 -8.20 7.81
CA LEU A 482 18.30 -8.31 8.48
C LEU A 482 19.02 -6.97 8.46
N GLY A 483 19.69 -6.65 9.56
CA GLY A 483 20.50 -5.45 9.73
C GLY A 483 21.85 -5.77 10.35
N LEU A 484 22.93 -5.63 9.61
CA LEU A 484 24.28 -5.85 10.11
C LEU A 484 24.85 -4.54 10.64
N PHE A 485 25.16 -4.48 11.94
CA PHE A 485 26.04 -3.48 12.51
C PHE A 485 27.48 -3.98 12.52
N THR A 486 28.42 -3.14 12.08
CA THR A 486 29.84 -3.49 12.06
C THR A 486 30.73 -2.26 12.26
N SER A 487 31.90 -2.48 12.85
CA SER A 487 33.00 -1.50 12.91
C SER A 487 34.27 -1.99 12.20
N ARG A 488 34.15 -3.04 11.36
CA ARG A 488 35.28 -3.59 10.60
C ARG A 488 35.74 -2.58 9.55
N PRO A 489 37.02 -2.12 9.59
CA PRO A 489 37.50 -1.05 8.73
C PRO A 489 37.22 -1.30 7.24
N TYR A 490 37.52 -2.50 6.75
CA TYR A 490 37.36 -2.84 5.33
C TYR A 490 35.90 -2.82 4.85
N VAL A 491 34.92 -3.17 5.69
CA VAL A 491 33.50 -3.06 5.33
C VAL A 491 33.06 -1.60 5.38
N CYS A 492 33.43 -0.88 6.44
CA CYS A 492 33.07 0.52 6.61
C CYS A 492 33.66 1.41 5.51
N ASP A 493 34.87 1.13 5.06
CA ASP A 493 35.53 1.84 3.97
C ASP A 493 34.81 1.61 2.63
N GLU A 494 34.37 0.38 2.36
CA GLU A 494 33.57 0.10 1.17
C GLU A 494 32.17 0.71 1.25
N VAL A 495 31.52 0.74 2.42
CA VAL A 495 30.26 1.49 2.62
C VAL A 495 30.46 2.98 2.38
N ARG A 496 31.58 3.55 2.86
CA ARG A 496 31.94 4.95 2.59
C ARG A 496 32.18 5.18 1.09
N GLN A 497 32.78 4.21 0.39
CA GLN A 497 32.99 4.26 -1.05
C GLN A 497 31.66 4.26 -1.81
N VAL A 498 30.66 3.45 -1.40
CA VAL A 498 29.31 3.49 -1.99
C VAL A 498 28.72 4.89 -1.91
N PHE A 499 28.83 5.56 -0.76
CA PHE A 499 28.37 6.94 -0.63
C PHE A 499 29.17 7.91 -1.53
N SER A 500 30.49 7.78 -1.60
CA SER A 500 31.33 8.58 -2.51
C SER A 500 30.88 8.44 -3.96
N ASP A 501 30.67 7.22 -4.42
CA ASP A 501 30.25 6.91 -5.79
C ASP A 501 28.87 7.48 -6.09
N LEU A 502 27.95 7.48 -5.13
CA LEU A 502 26.63 8.10 -5.28
C LEU A 502 26.75 9.64 -5.37
N VAL A 503 27.67 10.25 -4.62
CA VAL A 503 27.88 11.71 -4.63
C VAL A 503 28.59 12.18 -5.90
N SER A 504 29.69 11.52 -6.29
CA SER A 504 30.46 11.84 -7.50
C SER A 504 29.69 11.44 -8.76
N GLY A 505 28.90 10.37 -8.66
CA GLY A 505 28.32 9.61 -9.75
C GLY A 505 29.33 9.13 -10.79
N GLU A 506 30.57 8.94 -10.35
CA GLU A 506 31.62 8.21 -11.04
C GLU A 506 31.91 6.96 -10.20
N PRO A 507 31.37 5.80 -10.59
CA PRO A 507 31.54 4.59 -9.81
C PRO A 507 32.97 4.09 -9.83
N SER A 508 33.45 3.62 -8.67
CA SER A 508 34.73 2.92 -8.55
C SER A 508 34.55 1.43 -8.80
N ASP A 509 35.47 0.78 -9.52
CA ASP A 509 35.47 -0.67 -9.74
C ASP A 509 36.05 -1.47 -8.54
N ALA A 510 36.42 -0.79 -7.44
CA ALA A 510 37.15 -1.39 -6.32
C ALA A 510 36.25 -1.74 -5.12
N TYR A 511 35.45 -2.81 -5.25
CA TYR A 511 34.80 -3.46 -4.10
C TYR A 511 35.32 -4.90 -3.97
N GLU A 512 35.91 -5.23 -2.83
CA GLU A 512 36.43 -6.57 -2.54
C GLU A 512 35.43 -7.41 -1.73
N HIS A 513 34.65 -6.77 -0.85
CA HIS A 513 33.76 -7.45 0.11
C HIS A 513 32.28 -7.24 -0.23
N LEU A 514 31.87 -6.02 -0.58
CA LEU A 514 30.51 -5.66 -0.94
C LEU A 514 30.22 -6.01 -2.39
N LEU A 515 29.06 -6.62 -2.62
CA LEU A 515 28.52 -6.82 -3.96
C LEU A 515 27.58 -5.68 -4.33
N VAL A 516 28.10 -4.68 -5.05
CA VAL A 516 27.37 -3.46 -5.40
C VAL A 516 26.81 -3.53 -6.82
N ALA A 517 25.52 -3.24 -6.99
CA ALA A 517 24.89 -3.08 -8.30
C ALA A 517 24.94 -1.61 -8.76
N PRO A 518 25.12 -1.34 -10.07
CA PRO A 518 25.23 -2.28 -11.19
C PRO A 518 26.67 -2.77 -11.48
N LEU A 519 27.63 -2.51 -10.59
CA LEU A 519 29.08 -2.66 -10.85
C LEU A 519 29.58 -4.11 -10.77
N GLY A 520 29.66 -4.66 -9.56
CA GLY A 520 30.30 -5.95 -9.28
C GLY A 520 29.32 -7.11 -9.03
N LEU A 521 28.04 -6.82 -8.77
CA LEU A 521 27.08 -7.82 -8.28
C LEU A 521 26.97 -9.07 -9.17
N ARG A 522 26.78 -8.89 -10.48
CA ARG A 522 26.68 -10.03 -11.43
C ARG A 522 27.97 -10.85 -11.46
N ARG A 523 29.11 -10.18 -11.60
CA ARG A 523 30.42 -10.86 -11.65
C ARG A 523 30.68 -11.63 -10.35
N GLY A 524 30.34 -11.04 -9.21
CA GLY A 524 30.43 -11.69 -7.90
C GLY A 524 29.56 -12.94 -7.80
N PHE A 525 28.28 -12.87 -8.17
CA PHE A 525 27.41 -14.05 -8.20
C PHE A 525 27.90 -15.13 -9.16
N GLU A 526 28.35 -14.77 -10.36
CA GLU A 526 28.89 -15.74 -11.33
C GLU A 526 30.16 -16.43 -10.82
N ALA A 527 30.98 -15.75 -10.01
CA ALA A 527 32.16 -16.34 -9.39
C ALA A 527 31.82 -17.30 -8.23
N LEU A 528 30.70 -17.10 -7.53
CA LEU A 528 30.23 -17.97 -6.43
C LEU A 528 29.46 -19.20 -6.91
N VAL A 529 28.84 -19.13 -8.09
CA VAL A 529 28.09 -20.25 -8.70
C VAL A 529 29.00 -21.23 -9.44
N ARG A 530 30.14 -20.74 -9.97
CA ARG A 530 31.16 -21.57 -10.61
C ARG A 530 32.01 -22.28 -9.56
#